data_AF-A0A3B8UEJ6-F1
#
_entry.id   AF-A0A3B8UEJ6-F1
#
_cell.length_a   1.000
_cell.length_b   1.000
_cell.length_c   1.000
_cell.angle_alpha   90.00
_cell.angle_beta   90.00
_cell.angle_gamma   90.00
#
_symmetry.space_group_name_H-M   'P 1'
#
loop_
_entity.id
_entity.type
_entity.pdbx_description
1 polymer ?
#
loop_
_entity_poly.entity_id
_entity_poly.type
_entity_poly.pdbx_seq_one_letter_code
_entity_poly.pdbx_strand_id
1 'polypeptide(L)'
;MQLNKELDKNLLHLAWSLWTELGVAGVKQNHQNVLILVEELIIFTSVLSEMDPRLRDESMDWCSQFHHFVSVSRLKSLMKNFKGLAEEPFSKYASSLNRLSKINWPIFTESIELNVHLSGKSVLRPQASAALLNIRARSLFGTGARADLLTFFLVRPEINFSIAEAAEIGYSKRNLAEVLDDLYFIRLFDLSMQGNQKRYSLNKDNPLFKILQPMPGNAPSWHLIFKVLLTLRSCFRRIENYSESTQVVELRNCFKEQAKLFQKLKLIPPPFLQNFENYLKNVSQWVLEWTDSLANGQSF
;
A
#
# COMPACT_ATOMS: atom_id res chain seq x y z
N MET A 1 21.21 -11.95 11.66
CA MET A 1 20.33 -12.05 12.83
C MET A 1 19.77 -10.72 13.36
N GLN A 2 20.56 -9.63 13.46
CA GLN A 2 20.04 -8.33 13.95
C GLN A 2 19.26 -7.54 12.86
N LEU A 3 19.74 -7.52 11.62
CA LEU A 3 19.10 -6.80 10.51
C LEU A 3 17.66 -7.26 10.25
N ASN A 4 17.44 -8.57 10.05
CA ASN A 4 16.11 -9.11 9.76
C ASN A 4 15.11 -8.79 10.88
N LYS A 5 15.54 -8.84 12.15
CA LYS A 5 14.70 -8.51 13.30
C LYS A 5 14.33 -7.02 13.34
N GLU A 6 15.28 -6.11 13.14
CA GLU A 6 15.00 -4.67 13.13
C GLU A 6 14.15 -4.27 11.91
N LEU A 7 14.44 -4.84 10.72
CA LEU A 7 13.61 -4.64 9.54
C LEU A 7 12.17 -5.09 9.80
N ASP A 8 11.98 -6.31 10.32
CA ASP A 8 10.68 -6.86 10.68
C ASP A 8 9.92 -5.97 11.69
N LYS A 9 10.63 -5.47 12.70
CA LYS A 9 10.09 -4.52 13.68
C LYS A 9 9.65 -3.20 13.04
N ASN A 10 10.43 -2.65 12.10
CA ASN A 10 10.05 -1.43 11.38
C ASN A 10 8.82 -1.65 10.49
N LEU A 11 8.74 -2.79 9.79
CA LEU A 11 7.57 -3.13 8.97
C LEU A 11 6.31 -3.33 9.82
N LEU A 12 6.42 -4.02 10.96
CA LEU A 12 5.32 -4.17 11.92
C LEU A 12 4.91 -2.83 12.51
N HIS A 13 5.86 -1.94 12.82
CA HIS A 13 5.57 -0.59 13.29
C HIS A 13 4.77 0.19 12.24
N LEU A 14 5.22 0.19 10.98
CA LEU A 14 4.50 0.81 9.88
C LEU A 14 3.07 0.27 9.76
N ALA A 15 2.89 -1.05 9.72
CA ALA A 15 1.57 -1.66 9.61
C ALA A 15 0.66 -1.30 10.79
N TRP A 16 1.15 -1.41 12.02
CA TRP A 16 0.40 -1.01 13.22
C TRP A 16 0.00 0.45 13.18
N SER A 17 0.90 1.33 12.76
CA SER A 17 0.64 2.76 12.66
C SER A 17 -0.52 3.02 11.69
N LEU A 18 -0.45 2.47 10.47
CA LEU A 18 -1.49 2.63 9.46
C LEU A 18 -2.85 2.01 9.87
N TRP A 19 -2.85 0.82 10.47
CA TRP A 19 -4.09 0.20 10.95
C TRP A 19 -4.73 0.99 12.10
N THR A 20 -3.93 1.57 12.98
CA THR A 20 -4.45 2.38 14.09
C THR A 20 -5.14 3.65 13.57
N GLU A 21 -4.61 4.27 12.51
CA GLU A 21 -5.29 5.40 11.83
C GLU A 21 -6.62 4.97 11.19
N LEU A 22 -6.74 3.71 10.77
CA LEU A 22 -8.01 3.11 10.29
C LEU A 22 -8.98 2.77 11.42
N GLY A 23 -8.61 3.01 12.68
CA GLY A 23 -9.47 2.77 13.84
C GLY A 23 -9.29 1.42 14.50
N VAL A 24 -8.24 0.68 14.15
CA VAL A 24 -7.85 -0.54 14.88
C VAL A 24 -7.30 -0.18 16.26
N ALA A 25 -7.57 -1.03 17.27
CA ALA A 25 -7.10 -0.84 18.63
C ALA A 25 -5.57 -1.02 18.77
N GLY A 26 -4.83 0.06 18.48
CA GLY A 26 -3.37 0.16 18.61
C GLY A 26 -2.93 1.43 19.34
N VAL A 27 -1.64 1.49 19.67
CA VAL A 27 -1.02 2.63 20.38
C VAL A 27 -0.13 3.50 19.48
N LYS A 28 0.06 3.10 18.22
CA LYS A 28 0.99 3.74 17.28
C LYS A 28 0.20 4.61 16.30
N GLN A 29 0.43 5.92 16.27
CA GLN A 29 -0.26 6.86 15.39
C GLN A 29 0.74 7.87 14.83
N ASN A 30 1.44 7.48 13.76
CA ASN A 30 2.44 8.33 13.09
C ASN A 30 1.95 8.78 11.71
N HIS A 31 0.75 8.37 11.28
CA HIS A 31 0.31 8.47 9.89
C HIS A 31 -1.02 9.23 9.72
N GLN A 32 -1.48 9.96 10.74
CA GLN A 32 -2.71 10.74 10.76
C GLN A 32 -2.89 11.69 9.55
N ASN A 33 -1.78 12.16 8.96
CA ASN A 33 -1.76 13.06 7.80
C ASN A 33 -1.29 12.40 6.49
N VAL A 34 -1.30 11.06 6.43
CA VAL A 34 -0.81 10.27 5.30
C VAL A 34 -1.97 9.47 4.73
N LEU A 35 -2.26 9.62 3.45
CA LEU A 35 -3.34 8.88 2.78
C LEU A 35 -3.16 7.37 3.00
N ILE A 36 -4.21 6.68 3.44
CA ILE A 36 -4.21 5.22 3.56
C ILE A 36 -5.06 4.60 2.46
N LEU A 37 -4.51 3.58 1.82
CA LEU A 37 -5.22 2.75 0.86
C LEU A 37 -5.30 1.33 1.42
N VAL A 38 -6.54 0.89 1.69
CA VAL A 38 -6.78 -0.30 2.51
C VAL A 38 -6.38 -1.60 1.79
N GLU A 39 -6.58 -1.71 0.47
CA GLU A 39 -6.20 -2.92 -0.25
C GLU A 39 -4.69 -3.19 -0.19
N GLU A 40 -3.86 -2.18 -0.42
CA GLU A 40 -2.40 -2.29 -0.30
C GLU A 40 -1.99 -2.68 1.11
N LEU A 41 -2.61 -2.08 2.12
CA LEU A 41 -2.31 -2.38 3.51
C LEU A 41 -2.69 -3.82 3.88
N ILE A 42 -3.82 -4.33 3.40
CA ILE A 42 -4.22 -5.72 3.61
C ILE A 42 -3.20 -6.67 2.98
N ILE A 43 -2.79 -6.42 1.72
CA ILE A 43 -1.78 -7.23 1.02
C ILE A 43 -0.44 -7.23 1.78
N PHE A 44 -0.03 -6.05 2.27
CA PHE A 44 1.19 -5.93 3.05
C PHE A 44 1.09 -6.69 4.37
N THR A 45 -0.02 -6.51 5.09
CA THR A 45 -0.28 -7.11 6.41
C THR A 45 -0.39 -8.62 6.33
N SER A 46 -0.95 -9.18 5.25
CA SER A 46 -1.02 -10.63 5.10
C SER A 46 0.36 -11.27 5.09
N VAL A 47 1.39 -10.61 4.56
CA VAL A 47 2.78 -11.13 4.59
C VAL A 47 3.41 -11.04 5.99
N LEU A 48 2.92 -10.12 6.83
CA LEU A 48 3.39 -9.92 8.21
C LEU A 48 2.57 -10.72 9.24
N SER A 49 1.46 -11.36 8.83
CA SER A 49 0.45 -11.90 9.75
C SER A 49 0.93 -13.02 10.66
N GLU A 50 1.96 -13.77 10.24
CA GLU A 50 2.57 -14.83 11.05
C GLU A 50 3.58 -14.26 12.07
N MET A 51 4.10 -13.05 11.85
CA MET A 51 5.08 -12.43 12.74
C MET A 51 4.44 -11.81 13.98
N ASP A 52 3.26 -11.24 13.83
CA ASP A 52 2.48 -10.65 14.91
C ASP A 52 1.02 -11.11 14.81
N PRO A 53 0.64 -12.16 15.56
CA PRO A 53 -0.73 -12.63 15.66
C PRO A 53 -1.74 -11.55 16.05
N ARG A 54 -1.34 -10.57 16.87
CA ARG A 54 -2.25 -9.49 17.29
C ARG A 54 -2.54 -8.56 16.11
N LEU A 55 -1.52 -8.19 15.33
CA LEU A 55 -1.73 -7.37 14.14
C LEU A 55 -2.65 -8.07 13.14
N ARG A 56 -2.45 -9.38 12.94
CA ARG A 56 -3.32 -10.20 12.10
C ARG A 56 -4.76 -10.16 12.59
N ASP A 57 -4.97 -10.49 13.86
CA ASP A 57 -6.31 -10.66 14.41
C ASP A 57 -7.08 -9.34 14.41
N GLU A 58 -6.43 -8.23 14.75
CA GLU A 58 -7.04 -6.90 14.75
C GLU A 58 -7.27 -6.32 13.34
N SER A 59 -6.37 -6.58 12.38
CA SER A 59 -6.63 -6.22 10.98
C SER A 59 -7.77 -7.03 10.37
N MET A 60 -7.90 -8.31 10.76
CA MET A 60 -9.03 -9.15 10.36
C MET A 60 -10.34 -8.73 11.02
N ASP A 61 -10.30 -8.27 12.28
CA ASP A 61 -11.44 -7.64 12.96
C ASP A 61 -11.95 -6.47 12.14
N TRP A 62 -11.06 -5.54 11.77
CA TRP A 62 -11.41 -4.40 10.93
C TRP A 62 -11.99 -4.86 9.59
N CYS A 63 -11.34 -5.80 8.91
CA CYS A 63 -11.83 -6.32 7.63
C CYS A 63 -13.21 -6.97 7.78
N SER A 64 -13.48 -7.71 8.85
CA SER A 64 -14.78 -8.35 9.07
C SER A 64 -15.93 -7.36 9.24
N GLN A 65 -15.65 -6.19 9.82
CA GLN A 65 -16.65 -5.15 10.10
C GLN A 65 -16.80 -4.15 8.95
N PHE A 66 -15.69 -3.78 8.29
CA PHE A 66 -15.62 -2.69 7.33
C PHE A 66 -15.30 -3.16 5.89
N HIS A 67 -15.49 -4.46 5.60
CA HIS A 67 -15.22 -5.05 4.27
C HIS A 67 -15.91 -4.36 3.09
N HIS A 68 -17.03 -3.67 3.31
CA HIS A 68 -17.77 -2.98 2.26
C HIS A 68 -16.99 -1.79 1.68
N PHE A 69 -15.98 -1.29 2.41
CA PHE A 69 -15.02 -0.33 1.89
C PHE A 69 -13.91 -0.97 1.06
N VAL A 70 -13.83 -2.29 0.92
CA VAL A 70 -12.74 -2.96 0.20
C VAL A 70 -13.21 -3.39 -1.20
N SER A 71 -12.51 -2.91 -2.23
CA SER A 71 -12.73 -3.26 -3.63
C SER A 71 -12.03 -4.57 -3.97
N VAL A 72 -12.79 -5.68 -4.02
CA VAL A 72 -12.27 -7.00 -4.43
C VAL A 72 -11.66 -6.96 -5.83
N SER A 73 -12.23 -6.17 -6.74
CA SER A 73 -11.72 -6.03 -8.12
C SER A 73 -10.34 -5.36 -8.15
N ARG A 74 -10.17 -4.28 -7.39
CA ARG A 74 -8.90 -3.57 -7.23
C ARG A 74 -7.86 -4.44 -6.56
N LEU A 75 -8.24 -5.13 -5.48
CA LEU A 75 -7.36 -6.01 -4.74
C LEU A 75 -6.80 -7.15 -5.63
N LYS A 76 -7.66 -7.80 -6.44
CA LYS A 76 -7.21 -8.80 -7.44
C LYS A 76 -6.21 -8.22 -8.44
N SER A 77 -6.42 -6.98 -8.86
CA SER A 77 -5.52 -6.30 -9.81
C SER A 77 -4.18 -5.97 -9.17
N LEU A 78 -4.18 -5.42 -7.95
CA LEU A 78 -2.99 -5.06 -7.19
C LEU A 78 -2.12 -6.28 -6.87
N MET A 79 -2.73 -7.42 -6.53
CA MET A 79 -2.01 -8.67 -6.21
C MET A 79 -1.04 -9.11 -7.32
N LYS A 80 -1.29 -8.75 -8.58
CA LYS A 80 -0.35 -9.02 -9.70
C LYS A 80 1.03 -8.40 -9.47
N ASN A 81 1.11 -7.26 -8.79
CA ASN A 81 2.37 -6.61 -8.45
C ASN A 81 3.13 -7.37 -7.35
N PHE A 82 2.45 -8.22 -6.59
CA PHE A 82 3.00 -8.95 -5.44
C PHE A 82 3.18 -10.45 -5.69
N LYS A 83 3.15 -10.87 -6.96
CA LYS A 83 3.41 -12.26 -7.37
C LYS A 83 4.70 -12.80 -6.75
N GLY A 84 4.64 -14.02 -6.21
CA GLY A 84 5.75 -14.68 -5.53
C GLY A 84 6.12 -14.10 -4.15
N LEU A 85 5.43 -13.05 -3.68
CA LEU A 85 5.64 -12.47 -2.35
C LEU A 85 4.42 -12.61 -1.45
N ALA A 86 3.22 -12.36 -1.99
CA ALA A 86 2.01 -12.25 -1.18
C ALA A 86 0.94 -13.32 -1.48
N GLU A 87 1.03 -14.10 -2.56
CA GLU A 87 -0.06 -14.99 -3.00
C GLU A 87 -0.47 -16.02 -1.94
N GLU A 88 0.49 -16.75 -1.38
CA GLU A 88 0.24 -17.72 -0.30
C GLU A 88 -0.21 -17.06 1.02
N PRO A 89 0.53 -16.11 1.60
CA PRO A 89 0.12 -15.49 2.86
C PRO A 89 -1.22 -14.73 2.73
N PHE A 90 -1.49 -14.10 1.58
CA PHE A 90 -2.77 -13.48 1.31
C PHE A 90 -3.89 -14.52 1.22
N SER A 91 -3.67 -15.66 0.57
CA SER A 91 -4.70 -16.71 0.47
C SER A 91 -5.06 -17.28 1.84
N LYS A 92 -4.07 -17.51 2.71
CA LYS A 92 -4.28 -17.88 4.13
C LYS A 92 -5.11 -16.82 4.88
N TYR A 93 -4.80 -15.55 4.64
CA TYR A 93 -5.51 -14.43 5.25
C TYR A 93 -6.96 -14.34 4.75
N ALA A 94 -7.16 -14.44 3.44
CA ALA A 94 -8.45 -14.36 2.76
C ALA A 94 -9.37 -15.54 3.07
N SER A 95 -8.85 -16.78 3.12
CA SER A 95 -9.64 -17.96 3.50
C SER A 95 -10.21 -17.82 4.91
N SER A 96 -9.39 -17.33 5.84
CA SER A 96 -9.80 -17.03 7.21
C SER A 96 -10.91 -15.98 7.26
N LEU A 97 -10.80 -14.91 6.46
CA LEU A 97 -11.84 -13.87 6.37
C LEU A 97 -13.13 -14.36 5.69
N ASN A 98 -13.05 -15.26 4.72
CA ASN A 98 -14.23 -15.85 4.07
C ASN A 98 -15.07 -16.69 5.02
N ARG A 99 -14.45 -17.29 6.04
CA ARG A 99 -15.16 -17.97 7.13
C ARG A 99 -15.87 -16.98 8.06
N LEU A 100 -15.25 -15.83 8.29
CA LEU A 100 -15.68 -14.83 9.28
C LEU A 100 -16.66 -13.79 8.70
N SER A 101 -16.64 -13.56 7.38
CA SER A 101 -17.40 -12.52 6.70
C SER A 101 -18.16 -13.08 5.50
N LYS A 102 -19.24 -12.41 5.08
CA LYS A 102 -20.06 -12.82 3.93
C LYS A 102 -19.44 -12.46 2.57
N ILE A 103 -18.24 -11.90 2.54
CA ILE A 103 -17.55 -11.53 1.30
C ILE A 103 -16.73 -12.70 0.80
N ASN A 104 -16.74 -12.90 -0.53
CA ASN A 104 -15.86 -13.84 -1.20
C ASN A 104 -14.54 -13.15 -1.59
N TRP A 105 -13.63 -13.08 -0.63
CA TRP A 105 -12.25 -12.63 -0.84
C TRP A 105 -11.52 -13.61 -1.77
N PRO A 106 -10.67 -13.10 -2.67
CA PRO A 106 -10.00 -13.94 -3.65
C PRO A 106 -8.98 -14.87 -2.99
N ILE A 107 -8.99 -16.13 -3.40
CA ILE A 107 -7.97 -17.11 -3.05
C ILE A 107 -7.12 -17.34 -4.30
N PHE A 108 -5.79 -17.25 -4.16
CA PHE A 108 -4.84 -17.38 -5.27
C PHE A 108 -4.08 -18.71 -5.22
N THR A 109 -3.92 -19.28 -4.02
CA THR A 109 -3.29 -20.58 -3.78
C THR A 109 -4.11 -21.34 -2.75
N GLU A 110 -4.06 -22.67 -2.78
CA GLU A 110 -4.58 -23.48 -1.68
C GLU A 110 -3.85 -23.12 -0.38
N SER A 111 -4.60 -22.99 0.71
CA SER A 111 -4.07 -22.44 1.95
C SER A 111 -4.87 -22.89 3.16
N ILE A 112 -4.17 -23.18 4.25
CA ILE A 112 -4.78 -23.52 5.53
C ILE A 112 -5.28 -22.23 6.20
N GLU A 113 -6.47 -22.30 6.77
CA GLU A 113 -7.07 -21.20 7.52
C GLU A 113 -6.29 -20.92 8.81
N LEU A 114 -6.21 -19.64 9.17
CA LEU A 114 -5.59 -19.19 10.41
C LEU A 114 -6.61 -19.27 11.56
N ASN A 115 -6.08 -19.51 12.76
CA ASN A 115 -6.85 -19.33 13.98
C ASN A 115 -6.82 -17.85 14.38
N VAL A 116 -7.99 -17.22 14.49
CA VAL A 116 -8.15 -15.76 14.54
C VAL A 116 -9.16 -15.42 15.61
N HIS A 117 -8.82 -14.46 16.48
CA HIS A 117 -9.71 -13.96 17.52
C HIS A 117 -10.08 -12.51 17.26
N LEU A 118 -11.34 -12.27 16.86
CA LEU A 118 -11.81 -10.92 16.57
C LEU A 118 -12.11 -10.18 17.87
N SER A 119 -11.53 -9.00 18.03
CA SER A 119 -11.66 -8.20 19.25
C SER A 119 -13.01 -7.48 19.35
N GLY A 120 -13.64 -7.18 18.20
CA GLY A 120 -14.83 -6.33 18.12
C GLY A 120 -14.55 -4.85 18.42
N LYS A 121 -13.27 -4.44 18.49
CA LYS A 121 -12.87 -3.12 18.99
C LYS A 121 -12.54 -2.11 17.90
N SER A 122 -12.52 -2.53 16.63
CA SER A 122 -12.28 -1.62 15.51
C SER A 122 -13.34 -0.52 15.42
N VAL A 123 -12.94 0.75 15.42
CA VAL A 123 -13.86 1.91 15.34
C VAL A 123 -13.36 2.90 14.30
N LEU A 124 -14.04 2.94 13.16
CA LEU A 124 -13.71 3.85 12.06
C LEU A 124 -14.25 5.26 12.33
N ARG A 125 -13.37 6.27 12.32
CA ARG A 125 -13.72 7.70 12.55
C ARG A 125 -13.25 8.58 11.38
N PRO A 126 -13.91 8.50 10.20
CA PRO A 126 -13.37 9.07 8.97
C PRO A 126 -13.51 10.60 8.89
N GLN A 127 -14.42 11.21 9.66
CA GLN A 127 -14.76 12.64 9.54
C GLN A 127 -13.60 13.58 9.90
N ALA A 128 -12.75 13.19 10.84
CA ALA A 128 -11.69 14.05 11.38
C ALA A 128 -10.28 13.67 10.89
N SER A 129 -10.12 12.54 10.19
CA SER A 129 -8.79 11.99 9.88
C SER A 129 -8.40 12.20 8.42
N ALA A 130 -7.34 12.96 8.16
CA ALA A 130 -6.87 13.22 6.81
C ALA A 130 -6.43 11.94 6.08
N ALA A 131 -5.88 10.98 6.83
CA ALA A 131 -5.50 9.66 6.35
C ALA A 131 -6.66 8.88 5.69
N LEU A 132 -7.90 9.14 6.13
CA LEU A 132 -9.09 8.40 5.72
C LEU A 132 -9.84 9.03 4.53
N LEU A 133 -9.17 9.87 3.73
CA LEU A 133 -9.75 10.47 2.53
C LEU A 133 -10.38 9.43 1.58
N ASN A 134 -9.70 8.30 1.32
CA ASN A 134 -10.24 7.28 0.43
C ASN A 134 -11.52 6.64 0.97
N ILE A 135 -11.59 6.40 2.28
CA ILE A 135 -12.79 5.88 2.95
C ILE A 135 -13.95 6.87 2.81
N ARG A 136 -13.71 8.17 3.06
CA ARG A 136 -14.74 9.21 2.85
C ARG A 136 -15.21 9.26 1.39
N ALA A 137 -14.29 9.17 0.43
CA ALA A 137 -14.63 9.14 -0.98
C ALA A 137 -15.47 7.90 -1.33
N ARG A 138 -15.14 6.72 -0.79
CA ARG A 138 -15.91 5.48 -0.98
C ARG A 138 -17.28 5.51 -0.30
N SER A 139 -17.43 6.21 0.83
CA SER A 139 -18.74 6.46 1.44
C SER A 139 -19.65 7.29 0.53
N LEU A 140 -19.09 8.24 -0.24
CA LEU A 140 -19.87 9.14 -1.10
C LEU A 140 -20.15 8.55 -2.48
N PHE A 141 -19.15 7.92 -3.12
CA PHE A 141 -19.22 7.44 -4.50
C PHE A 141 -19.35 5.92 -4.64
N GLY A 142 -19.42 5.21 -3.51
CA GLY A 142 -19.33 3.76 -3.45
C GLY A 142 -17.90 3.25 -3.61
N THR A 143 -17.69 2.00 -3.21
CA THR A 143 -16.41 1.31 -3.32
C THR A 143 -16.14 0.92 -4.77
N GLY A 144 -15.18 1.58 -5.41
CA GLY A 144 -14.82 1.29 -6.80
C GLY A 144 -13.97 2.37 -7.45
N ALA A 145 -13.79 2.24 -8.77
CA ALA A 145 -12.91 3.09 -9.56
C ALA A 145 -13.25 4.59 -9.48
N ARG A 146 -14.53 4.97 -9.38
CA ARG A 146 -14.94 6.39 -9.23
C ARG A 146 -14.34 7.04 -7.98
N ALA A 147 -14.52 6.43 -6.81
CA ALA A 147 -14.00 6.94 -5.54
C ALA A 147 -12.47 6.97 -5.52
N ASP A 148 -11.84 5.91 -6.03
CA ASP A 148 -10.38 5.77 -6.00
C ASP A 148 -9.69 6.72 -6.98
N LEU A 149 -10.29 6.94 -8.15
CA LEU A 149 -9.84 7.93 -9.11
C LEU A 149 -9.98 9.35 -8.54
N LEU A 150 -11.11 9.67 -7.92
CA LEU A 150 -11.27 10.96 -7.25
C LEU A 150 -10.21 11.16 -6.16
N THR A 151 -9.97 10.15 -5.33
CA THR A 151 -8.90 10.19 -4.32
C THR A 151 -7.55 10.48 -4.97
N PHE A 152 -7.22 9.78 -6.07
CA PHE A 152 -5.95 9.93 -6.77
C PHE A 152 -5.71 11.34 -7.31
N PHE A 153 -6.75 12.00 -7.83
CA PHE A 153 -6.67 13.37 -8.33
C PHE A 153 -6.72 14.42 -7.21
N LEU A 154 -7.53 14.21 -6.16
CA LEU A 154 -7.67 15.15 -5.04
C LEU A 154 -6.36 15.39 -4.30
N VAL A 155 -5.52 14.35 -4.18
CA VAL A 155 -4.19 14.47 -3.56
C VAL A 155 -3.11 14.96 -4.53
N ARG A 156 -3.48 15.24 -5.79
CA ARG A 156 -2.59 15.73 -6.87
C ARG A 156 -3.32 16.76 -7.76
N PRO A 157 -3.93 17.82 -7.18
CA PRO A 157 -4.87 18.69 -7.90
C PRO A 157 -4.22 19.53 -9.00
N GLU A 158 -2.90 19.71 -8.95
CA GLU A 158 -2.12 20.52 -9.89
C GLU A 158 -1.60 19.73 -11.10
N ILE A 159 -1.85 18.41 -11.15
CA ILE A 159 -1.26 17.54 -12.16
C ILE A 159 -2.36 16.97 -13.05
N ASN A 160 -2.17 17.10 -14.37
CA ASN A 160 -3.03 16.45 -15.35
C ASN A 160 -2.52 15.03 -15.57
N PHE A 161 -3.39 14.03 -15.58
CA PHE A 161 -3.02 12.63 -15.77
C PHE A 161 -3.68 12.02 -16.99
N SER A 162 -2.92 11.19 -17.69
CA SER A 162 -3.43 10.23 -18.65
C SER A 162 -3.99 8.99 -17.94
N ILE A 163 -4.83 8.24 -18.65
CA ILE A 163 -5.35 6.94 -18.19
C ILE A 163 -4.22 5.95 -17.87
N ALA A 164 -3.10 6.02 -18.61
CA ALA A 164 -1.97 5.13 -18.40
C ALA A 164 -1.23 5.40 -17.08
N GLU A 165 -1.13 6.67 -16.69
CA GLU A 165 -0.56 7.07 -15.40
C GLU A 165 -1.52 6.73 -14.25
N ALA A 166 -2.82 7.01 -14.41
CA ALA A 166 -3.84 6.69 -13.41
C ALA A 166 -4.07 5.17 -13.22
N ALA A 167 -3.60 4.32 -14.14
CA ALA A 167 -3.74 2.87 -14.03
C ALA A 167 -3.04 2.28 -12.79
N GLU A 168 -2.12 3.01 -12.17
CA GLU A 168 -1.47 2.59 -10.92
C GLU A 168 -2.43 2.45 -9.73
N ILE A 169 -3.63 3.05 -9.82
CA ILE A 169 -4.68 2.91 -8.81
C ILE A 169 -5.14 1.45 -8.68
N GLY A 170 -4.90 0.60 -9.68
CA GLY A 170 -5.25 -0.82 -9.63
C GLY A 170 -6.53 -1.19 -10.37
N TYR A 171 -6.96 -0.38 -11.35
CA TYR A 171 -8.07 -0.72 -12.24
C TYR A 171 -7.60 -0.86 -13.69
N SER A 172 -8.41 -1.49 -14.55
CA SER A 172 -8.09 -1.59 -15.97
C SER A 172 -8.19 -0.21 -16.65
N LYS A 173 -7.36 0.04 -17.65
CA LYS A 173 -7.39 1.30 -18.43
C LYS A 173 -8.77 1.57 -19.03
N ARG A 174 -9.47 0.53 -19.48
CA ARG A 174 -10.83 0.63 -20.01
C ARG A 174 -11.82 1.13 -18.95
N ASN A 175 -11.81 0.51 -17.77
CA ASN A 175 -12.69 0.92 -16.67
C ASN A 175 -12.42 2.38 -16.25
N LEU A 176 -11.14 2.76 -16.14
CA LEU A 176 -10.77 4.13 -15.81
C LEU A 176 -11.18 5.13 -16.90
N ALA A 177 -11.10 4.76 -18.17
CA ALA A 177 -11.55 5.59 -19.28
C ALA A 177 -13.06 5.85 -19.21
N GLU A 178 -13.85 4.80 -19.04
CA GLU A 178 -15.32 4.89 -18.91
C GLU A 178 -15.69 5.80 -17.73
N VAL A 179 -15.03 5.62 -16.57
CA VAL A 179 -15.25 6.47 -15.39
C VAL A 179 -14.85 7.93 -15.63
N LEU A 180 -13.70 8.18 -16.28
CA LEU A 180 -13.25 9.55 -16.56
C LEU A 180 -14.18 10.26 -17.53
N ASP A 181 -14.70 9.56 -18.55
CA ASP A 181 -15.67 10.13 -19.49
C ASP A 181 -16.99 10.48 -18.78
N ASP A 182 -17.49 9.63 -17.86
CA ASP A 182 -18.65 9.94 -17.00
C ASP A 182 -18.41 11.20 -16.16
N LEU A 183 -17.24 11.30 -15.49
CA LEU A 183 -16.92 12.40 -14.59
C LEU A 183 -16.62 13.70 -15.34
N TYR A 184 -16.09 13.61 -16.56
CA TYR A 184 -15.96 14.74 -17.48
C TYR A 184 -17.34 15.23 -17.95
N PHE A 185 -18.26 14.33 -18.28
CA PHE A 185 -19.61 14.69 -18.74
C PHE A 185 -20.37 15.55 -17.71
N ILE A 186 -20.22 15.25 -16.41
CA ILE A 186 -20.80 16.04 -15.32
C ILE A 186 -19.94 17.24 -14.88
N ARG A 187 -18.90 17.59 -15.65
CA ARG A 187 -17.96 18.71 -15.42
C ARG A 187 -17.19 18.64 -14.10
N LEU A 188 -16.99 17.43 -13.59
CA LEU A 188 -16.15 17.21 -12.41
C LEU A 188 -14.67 17.28 -12.78
N PHE A 189 -14.34 16.84 -13.99
CA PHE A 189 -13.02 16.85 -14.58
C PHE A 189 -12.98 17.71 -15.84
N ASP A 190 -11.83 18.31 -16.09
CA ASP A 190 -11.49 18.96 -17.35
C ASP A 190 -10.64 18.01 -18.21
N LEU A 191 -10.73 18.17 -19.53
CA LEU A 191 -9.98 17.40 -20.51
C LEU A 191 -9.07 18.33 -21.32
N SER A 192 -7.79 17.97 -21.40
CA SER A 192 -6.79 18.63 -22.24
C SER A 192 -6.10 17.61 -23.16
N MET A 193 -5.63 18.09 -24.31
CA MET A 193 -4.82 17.30 -25.23
C MET A 193 -3.35 17.68 -25.08
N GLN A 194 -2.49 16.71 -24.84
CA GLN A 194 -1.05 16.88 -24.93
C GLN A 194 -0.51 15.97 -26.04
N GLY A 195 -0.25 16.56 -27.22
CA GLY A 195 -0.08 15.78 -28.45
C GLY A 195 -1.34 14.97 -28.75
N ASN A 196 -1.19 13.66 -28.97
CA ASN A 196 -2.32 12.74 -29.21
C ASN A 196 -2.85 12.07 -27.93
N GLN A 197 -2.44 12.54 -26.74
CA GLN A 197 -2.85 11.95 -25.47
C GLN A 197 -3.87 12.82 -24.74
N LYS A 198 -5.02 12.23 -24.40
CA LYS A 198 -6.00 12.81 -23.46
C LYS A 198 -5.41 12.87 -22.06
N ARG A 199 -5.48 14.04 -21.42
CA ARG A 199 -5.09 14.25 -20.02
C ARG A 199 -6.21 14.94 -19.27
N TYR A 200 -6.54 14.39 -18.12
CA TYR A 200 -7.64 14.84 -17.29
C TYR A 200 -7.09 15.60 -16.08
N SER A 201 -7.86 16.54 -15.56
CA SER A 201 -7.57 17.26 -14.31
C SER A 201 -8.85 17.47 -13.53
N LEU A 202 -8.77 17.50 -12.21
CA LEU A 202 -9.92 17.82 -11.39
C LEU A 202 -10.16 19.33 -11.41
N ASN A 203 -11.42 19.75 -11.59
CA ASN A 203 -11.75 21.17 -11.50
C ASN A 203 -11.50 21.67 -10.07
N LYS A 204 -10.71 22.75 -9.89
CA LYS A 204 -10.29 23.23 -8.57
C LYS A 204 -11.41 23.88 -7.76
N ASP A 205 -12.42 24.43 -8.43
CA ASP A 205 -13.57 25.08 -7.78
C ASP A 205 -14.65 24.07 -7.38
N ASN A 206 -14.31 22.79 -7.39
CA ASN A 206 -15.25 21.71 -7.17
C ASN A 206 -15.71 21.64 -5.70
N PRO A 207 -17.03 21.68 -5.41
CA PRO A 207 -17.56 21.56 -4.06
C PRO A 207 -17.11 20.31 -3.30
N LEU A 208 -16.74 19.24 -4.01
CA LEU A 208 -16.23 18.00 -3.40
C LEU A 208 -14.98 18.23 -2.56
N PHE A 209 -14.12 19.20 -2.90
CA PHE A 209 -12.95 19.53 -2.09
C PHE A 209 -13.34 19.91 -0.67
N LYS A 210 -14.45 20.61 -0.48
CA LYS A 210 -14.95 21.02 0.84
C LYS A 210 -15.57 19.85 1.58
N ILE A 211 -16.34 19.01 0.88
CA ILE A 211 -17.03 17.85 1.46
C ILE A 211 -16.03 16.79 1.94
N LEU A 212 -14.92 16.60 1.22
CA LEU A 212 -13.94 15.55 1.49
C LEU A 212 -12.78 15.97 2.39
N GLN A 213 -12.77 17.20 2.92
CA GLN A 213 -11.80 17.60 3.95
C GLN A 213 -11.87 16.68 5.19
N PRO A 214 -10.77 16.56 5.96
CA PRO A 214 -9.44 17.15 5.73
C PRO A 214 -8.61 16.38 4.68
N MET A 215 -7.80 17.08 3.88
CA MET A 215 -6.88 16.44 2.91
C MET A 215 -5.58 15.96 3.57
N PRO A 216 -5.03 14.80 3.16
CA PRO A 216 -3.75 14.33 3.65
C PRO A 216 -2.61 15.20 3.10
N GLY A 217 -1.61 15.48 3.94
CA GLY A 217 -0.39 16.18 3.53
C GLY A 217 0.54 15.32 2.69
N ASN A 218 0.45 13.99 2.81
CA ASN A 218 1.23 13.05 2.01
C ASN A 218 0.34 11.95 1.40
N ALA A 219 0.61 11.60 0.15
CA ALA A 219 -0.07 10.52 -0.58
C ALA A 219 0.94 9.55 -1.22
N PRO A 220 1.63 8.74 -0.40
CA PRO A 220 2.61 7.76 -0.88
C PRO A 220 2.04 6.77 -1.89
N SER A 221 2.90 6.29 -2.77
CA SER A 221 2.58 5.16 -3.66
C SER A 221 2.73 3.84 -2.90
N TRP A 222 1.80 3.54 -2.00
CA TRP A 222 1.89 2.37 -1.10
C TRP A 222 2.18 1.04 -1.81
N HIS A 223 1.58 0.81 -2.98
CA HIS A 223 1.84 -0.42 -3.73
C HIS A 223 3.32 -0.56 -4.16
N LEU A 224 3.98 0.54 -4.52
CA LEU A 224 5.42 0.56 -4.85
C LEU A 224 6.26 0.39 -3.58
N ILE A 225 5.94 1.15 -2.53
CA ILE A 225 6.66 1.10 -1.24
C ILE A 225 6.61 -0.32 -0.68
N PHE A 226 5.41 -0.88 -0.51
CA PHE A 226 5.25 -2.23 0.03
C PHE A 226 5.87 -3.30 -0.86
N LYS A 227 5.82 -3.15 -2.19
CA LYS A 227 6.53 -4.09 -3.08
C LYS A 227 8.03 -4.07 -2.81
N VAL A 228 8.63 -2.89 -2.66
CA VAL A 228 10.05 -2.78 -2.34
C VAL A 228 10.36 -3.37 -0.96
N LEU A 229 9.61 -2.99 0.07
CA LEU A 229 9.79 -3.47 1.44
C LEU A 229 9.72 -4.99 1.54
N LEU A 230 8.71 -5.61 0.91
CA LEU A 230 8.54 -7.06 0.93
C LEU A 230 9.61 -7.78 0.11
N THR A 231 10.06 -7.20 -1.02
CA THR A 231 11.13 -7.78 -1.83
C THR A 231 12.47 -7.73 -1.08
N LEU A 232 12.79 -6.59 -0.44
CA LEU A 232 13.98 -6.47 0.39
C LEU A 232 13.95 -7.44 1.57
N ARG A 233 12.82 -7.51 2.30
CA ARG A 233 12.65 -8.47 3.39
C ARG A 233 12.85 -9.92 2.94
N SER A 234 12.26 -10.31 1.81
CA SER A 234 12.45 -11.66 1.24
C SER A 234 13.91 -11.92 0.90
N CYS A 235 14.58 -10.94 0.27
CA CYS A 235 15.99 -11.03 -0.08
C CYS A 235 16.90 -11.18 1.14
N PHE A 236 16.77 -10.32 2.16
CA PHE A 236 17.61 -10.39 3.36
C PHE A 236 17.40 -11.67 4.17
N ARG A 237 16.18 -12.21 4.20
CA ARG A 237 15.91 -13.52 4.81
C ARG A 237 16.56 -14.66 4.04
N ARG A 238 16.50 -14.63 2.70
CA ARG A 238 17.09 -15.67 1.84
C ARG A 238 18.60 -15.76 1.99
N ILE A 239 19.27 -14.62 2.08
CA ILE A 239 20.73 -14.55 2.08
C ILE A 239 21.37 -14.63 3.47
N GLU A 240 20.56 -14.65 4.55
CA GLU A 240 21.06 -14.53 5.94
C GLU A 240 22.17 -15.54 6.28
N ASN A 241 22.07 -16.76 5.74
CA ASN A 241 23.01 -17.85 6.01
C ASN A 241 24.03 -18.07 4.89
N TYR A 242 24.10 -17.18 3.90
CA TYR A 242 25.05 -17.28 2.79
C TYR A 242 26.41 -16.68 3.17
N SER A 243 27.47 -17.06 2.43
CA SER A 243 28.77 -16.40 2.54
C SER A 243 28.66 -14.92 2.15
N GLU A 244 29.52 -14.05 2.70
CA GLU A 244 29.50 -12.61 2.42
C GLU A 244 29.53 -12.30 0.92
N SER A 245 30.40 -12.98 0.17
CA SER A 245 30.51 -12.82 -1.28
C SER A 245 29.19 -13.12 -2.00
N THR A 246 28.50 -14.19 -1.59
CA THR A 246 27.22 -14.60 -2.14
C THR A 246 26.12 -13.62 -1.73
N GLN A 247 26.12 -13.15 -0.49
CA GLN A 247 25.18 -12.12 -0.02
C GLN A 247 25.27 -10.84 -0.87
N VAL A 248 26.49 -10.38 -1.15
CA VAL A 248 26.73 -9.19 -1.97
C VAL A 248 26.20 -9.38 -3.39
N VAL A 249 26.47 -10.52 -4.02
CA VAL A 249 25.98 -10.81 -5.38
C VAL A 249 24.46 -10.84 -5.43
N GLU A 250 23.82 -11.55 -4.48
CA GLU A 250 22.37 -11.68 -4.40
C GLU A 250 21.68 -10.33 -4.12
N LEU A 251 22.23 -9.50 -3.23
CA LEU A 251 21.71 -8.16 -2.96
C LEU A 251 21.81 -7.25 -4.19
N ARG A 252 22.93 -7.29 -4.90
CA ARG A 252 23.10 -6.51 -6.13
C ARG A 252 22.09 -6.91 -7.20
N ASN A 253 21.84 -8.21 -7.35
CA ASN A 253 20.82 -8.71 -8.29
C ASN A 253 19.42 -8.23 -7.87
N CYS A 254 19.08 -8.36 -6.59
CA CYS A 254 17.83 -7.84 -6.03
C CYS A 254 17.65 -6.33 -6.27
N PHE A 255 18.70 -5.52 -6.09
CA PHE A 255 18.64 -4.07 -6.30
C PHE A 255 18.49 -3.74 -7.79
N LYS A 256 19.19 -4.48 -8.66
CA LYS A 256 19.08 -4.32 -10.12
C LYS A 256 17.67 -4.61 -10.61
N GLU A 257 17.03 -5.66 -10.10
CA GLU A 257 15.64 -6.01 -10.41
C GLU A 257 14.66 -4.91 -9.95
N GLN A 258 14.97 -4.22 -8.85
CA GLN A 258 14.13 -3.16 -8.29
C GLN A 258 14.48 -1.74 -8.77
N ALA A 259 15.47 -1.56 -9.65
CA ALA A 259 15.98 -0.25 -10.04
C ALA A 259 14.89 0.73 -10.53
N LYS A 260 13.91 0.25 -11.31
CA LYS A 260 12.78 1.08 -11.77
C LYS A 260 11.87 1.53 -10.62
N LEU A 261 11.67 0.68 -9.60
CA LEU A 261 10.87 1.04 -8.42
C LEU A 261 11.61 2.07 -7.57
N PHE A 262 12.92 1.89 -7.37
CA PHE A 262 13.75 2.87 -6.68
C PHE A 262 13.72 4.23 -7.38
N GLN A 263 13.82 4.26 -8.71
CA GLN A 263 13.71 5.50 -9.47
C GLN A 263 12.35 6.19 -9.27
N LYS A 264 11.24 5.44 -9.33
CA LYS A 264 9.90 5.99 -9.10
C LYS A 264 9.71 6.55 -7.70
N LEU A 265 10.28 5.87 -6.70
CA LEU A 265 10.25 6.29 -5.29
C LEU A 265 11.37 7.28 -4.94
N LYS A 266 12.19 7.70 -5.91
CA LYS A 266 13.36 8.57 -5.71
C LYS A 266 14.32 8.04 -4.63
N LEU A 267 14.42 6.72 -4.49
CA LEU A 267 15.32 6.04 -3.56
C LEU A 267 16.69 5.87 -4.21
N ILE A 268 17.74 6.22 -3.48
CA ILE A 268 19.13 6.11 -3.93
C ILE A 268 19.82 5.05 -3.06
N PRO A 269 19.97 3.81 -3.55
CA PRO A 269 20.67 2.77 -2.79
C PRO A 269 22.18 3.09 -2.68
N PRO A 270 22.88 2.59 -1.65
CA PRO A 270 24.31 2.78 -1.51
C PRO A 270 25.09 2.26 -2.72
N PRO A 271 26.15 2.97 -3.16
CA PRO A 271 26.99 2.51 -4.25
C PRO A 271 27.73 1.24 -3.86
N PHE A 272 28.06 0.42 -4.85
CA PHE A 272 28.86 -0.79 -4.62
C PHE A 272 30.25 -0.45 -4.12
N LEU A 273 30.71 -1.18 -3.10
CA LEU A 273 32.08 -1.09 -2.56
C LEU A 273 32.79 -2.42 -2.75
N GLN A 274 34.09 -2.38 -3.08
CA GLN A 274 34.92 -3.60 -3.21
C GLN A 274 35.09 -4.33 -1.88
N ASN A 275 35.10 -3.58 -0.76
CA ASN A 275 35.04 -4.18 0.57
C ASN A 275 33.60 -4.65 0.86
N PHE A 276 33.40 -5.97 0.85
CA PHE A 276 32.07 -6.59 0.99
C PHE A 276 31.43 -6.33 2.35
N GLU A 277 32.21 -6.42 3.44
CA GLU A 277 31.73 -6.14 4.79
C GLU A 277 31.17 -4.71 4.89
N ASN A 278 31.94 -3.72 4.42
CA ASN A 278 31.50 -2.32 4.40
C ASN A 278 30.29 -2.10 3.50
N TYR A 279 30.23 -2.76 2.34
CA TYR A 279 29.08 -2.67 1.45
C TYR A 279 27.81 -3.20 2.13
N LEU A 280 27.88 -4.39 2.74
CA LEU A 280 26.76 -5.02 3.45
C LEU A 280 26.30 -4.16 4.62
N LYS A 281 27.23 -3.57 5.38
CA LYS A 281 26.93 -2.66 6.48
C LYS A 281 26.19 -1.40 5.99
N ASN A 282 26.69 -0.75 4.94
CA ASN A 282 26.08 0.45 4.38
C ASN A 282 24.67 0.19 3.84
N VAL A 283 24.49 -0.93 3.13
CA VAL A 283 23.18 -1.37 2.63
C VAL A 283 22.22 -1.64 3.80
N SER A 284 22.68 -2.35 4.83
CA SER A 284 21.88 -2.66 6.02
C SER A 284 21.42 -1.39 6.72
N GLN A 285 22.34 -0.45 6.95
CA GLN A 285 22.04 0.84 7.58
C GLN A 285 21.03 1.64 6.75
N TRP A 286 21.26 1.78 5.45
CA TRP A 286 20.35 2.50 4.55
C TRP A 286 18.92 1.94 4.56
N VAL A 287 18.77 0.61 4.52
CA VAL A 287 17.45 -0.04 4.60
C VAL A 287 16.79 0.21 5.95
N LEU A 288 17.54 0.10 7.05
CA LEU A 288 16.99 0.32 8.39
C LEU A 288 16.57 1.78 8.60
N GLU A 289 17.39 2.74 8.15
CA GLU A 289 17.06 4.17 8.21
C GLU A 289 15.80 4.50 7.40
N TRP A 290 15.71 3.98 6.17
CA TRP A 290 14.54 4.21 5.33
C TRP A 290 13.27 3.58 5.91
N THR A 291 13.35 2.33 6.38
CA THR A 291 12.19 1.64 6.97
C THR A 291 11.76 2.23 8.31
N ASP A 292 12.69 2.72 9.14
CA ASP A 292 12.38 3.42 10.38
C ASP A 292 11.71 4.78 10.07
N SER A 293 12.25 5.53 9.11
CA SER A 293 11.66 6.80 8.68
C SER A 293 10.23 6.63 8.15
N LEU A 294 9.97 5.56 7.38
CA LEU A 294 8.61 5.17 6.97
C LEU A 294 7.73 4.85 8.19
N ALA A 295 8.21 4.03 9.12
CA ALA A 295 7.43 3.65 10.31
C ALA A 295 7.05 4.85 11.19
N ASN A 296 7.87 5.90 11.20
CA ASN A 296 7.66 7.16 11.92
C ASN A 296 6.93 8.23 11.08
N GLY A 297 6.48 7.92 9.86
CA GLY A 297 5.67 8.81 9.03
C GLY A 297 6.45 9.97 8.38
N GLN A 298 7.76 9.83 8.20
CA GLN A 298 8.66 10.93 7.83
C GLN A 298 9.13 10.93 6.36
N SER A 299 9.27 9.76 5.72
CA SER A 299 9.76 9.63 4.33
C SER A 299 8.81 8.80 3.47
N PHE A 300 8.41 9.30 2.29
CA PHE A 300 7.45 8.67 1.37
C PHE A 300 7.86 8.78 -0.10
#